data_AF-A0AA36MTT0-F1
#
_entry.id   AF-A0AA36MTT0-F1
#
_cell.length_a   1.000
_cell.length_b   1.000
_cell.length_c   1.000
_cell.angle_alpha   90.00
_cell.angle_beta   90.00
_cell.angle_gamma   90.00
#
_symmetry.space_group_name_H-M   'P 1'
#
loop_
_entity.id
_entity.type
_entity.pdbx_description
1 polymer ?
#
loop_
_entity_poly.entity_id
_entity_poly.type
_entity_poly.pdbx_seq_one_letter_code
_entity_poly.pdbx_strand_id
1 'polypeptide(L)'
;MDAGRITILVTTSPIPSHPSPVLLRTLFGSFQKHLSLDCRRVLVCDGYAREDEKPQLCGQEAYEGFLSNVEELRATGELGDCTVLKLGHCHGYGLALAAGLAEVSSEFVLVVQHDWLFVKDVDLTSLVAAMDSDAAVKYIGMQSLTTLGYARRMQLRYSLRLPPAREVHGLRLVPQLLWYDKPHLCRCKHYTEVVLPEAKMGLRENPERRYGVEQMWPRLLHAEHLEEEHLRYGTFFCDVGAEVVYHLSGRKVIAAPENEALMEGLHGVATETETFTAVAAARTMHLSGLGLPGPKRPQRRFKGHCYLCGQRGHSKTHCSLQTRDEE
;
A
#
# COMPACT_ATOMS: atom_id res chain seq x y z
N MET A 1 7.47 -8.36 -22.94
CA MET A 1 7.35 -6.91 -22.66
C MET A 1 8.56 -6.49 -21.83
N ASP A 2 8.97 -5.23 -21.95
CA ASP A 2 10.21 -4.72 -21.38
C ASP A 2 10.01 -4.17 -19.95
N ALA A 3 10.85 -4.60 -19.00
CA ALA A 3 10.87 -4.09 -17.63
C ALA A 3 11.12 -2.58 -17.57
N GLY A 4 11.72 -1.99 -18.61
CA GLY A 4 11.93 -0.55 -18.73
C GLY A 4 10.66 0.31 -18.76
N ARG A 5 9.47 -0.29 -18.91
CA ARG A 5 8.19 0.44 -18.88
C ARG A 5 7.65 0.72 -17.48
N ILE A 6 8.22 0.09 -16.45
CA ILE A 6 7.75 0.23 -15.06
C ILE A 6 8.90 0.69 -14.16
N THR A 7 8.65 1.69 -13.32
CA THR A 7 9.51 2.01 -12.17
C THR A 7 8.78 1.71 -10.87
N ILE A 8 9.44 1.02 -9.94
CA ILE A 8 8.92 0.83 -8.58
C ILE A 8 9.32 2.04 -7.74
N LEU A 9 8.35 2.78 -7.25
CA LEU A 9 8.57 3.96 -6.42
C LEU A 9 8.21 3.64 -4.97
N VAL A 10 9.24 3.56 -4.12
CA VAL A 10 9.11 3.28 -2.69
C VAL A 10 9.28 4.57 -1.89
N THR A 11 8.31 4.90 -1.04
CA THR A 11 8.45 6.01 -0.08
C THR A 11 8.65 5.48 1.34
N THR A 12 9.62 6.02 2.06
CA THR A 12 9.86 5.71 3.48
C THR A 12 9.50 6.88 4.37
N SER A 13 9.22 6.59 5.63
CA SER A 13 9.00 7.60 6.67
C SER A 13 9.66 7.17 7.98
N PRO A 14 9.91 8.07 8.93
CA PRO A 14 10.40 7.72 10.26
C PRO A 14 9.43 6.78 11.00
N ILE A 15 9.90 5.59 11.37
CA ILE A 15 9.13 4.55 12.08
C ILE A 15 9.94 3.95 13.25
N PRO A 16 9.28 3.33 14.25
CA PRO A 16 9.95 2.86 15.47
C PRO A 16 11.00 1.77 15.25
N SER A 17 10.99 1.05 14.13
CA SER A 17 12.00 0.04 13.83
C SER A 17 13.32 0.62 13.33
N HIS A 18 13.39 1.91 12.99
CA HIS A 18 14.65 2.54 12.62
C HIS A 18 15.63 2.55 13.81
N PRO A 19 16.94 2.29 13.59
CA PRO A 19 17.62 2.26 12.30
C PRO A 19 17.55 0.94 11.52
N SER A 20 16.89 -0.11 12.03
CA SER A 20 16.93 -1.47 11.44
C SER A 20 16.58 -1.49 9.94
N PRO A 21 17.42 -2.11 9.08
CA PRO A 21 17.15 -2.26 7.64
C PRO A 21 16.16 -3.38 7.31
N VAL A 22 15.78 -4.22 8.28
CA VAL A 22 15.06 -5.47 8.05
C VAL A 22 13.75 -5.27 7.29
N LEU A 23 12.99 -4.22 7.63
CA LEU A 23 11.73 -3.94 6.95
C LEU A 23 11.96 -3.63 5.46
N LEU A 24 13.05 -2.92 5.13
CA LEU A 24 13.41 -2.61 3.77
C LEU A 24 13.93 -3.84 3.02
N ARG A 25 14.80 -4.66 3.64
CA ARG A 25 15.23 -5.95 3.07
C ARG A 25 14.04 -6.86 2.78
N THR A 26 13.10 -6.96 3.72
CA THR A 26 11.89 -7.78 3.57
C THR A 26 11.02 -7.27 2.41
N LEU A 27 10.87 -5.95 2.29
CA LEU A 27 10.16 -5.33 1.18
C LEU A 27 10.76 -5.70 -0.17
N PHE A 28 12.06 -5.43 -0.37
CA PHE A 28 12.72 -5.70 -1.65
C PHE A 28 12.82 -7.21 -1.93
N GLY A 29 13.00 -8.05 -0.92
CA GLY A 29 12.89 -9.50 -1.03
C GLY A 29 11.51 -9.95 -1.51
N SER A 30 10.43 -9.30 -1.05
CA SER A 30 9.08 -9.57 -1.55
C SER A 30 8.91 -9.20 -3.02
N PHE A 31 9.62 -8.18 -3.51
CA PHE A 31 9.59 -7.82 -4.93
C PHE A 31 10.25 -8.90 -5.79
N GLN A 32 11.44 -9.35 -5.39
CA GLN A 32 12.17 -10.42 -6.09
C GLN A 32 11.36 -11.72 -6.14
N LYS A 33 10.61 -12.02 -5.07
CA LYS A 33 9.82 -13.24 -4.96
C LYS A 33 8.52 -13.19 -5.75
N HIS A 34 7.83 -12.05 -5.76
CA HIS A 34 6.43 -11.99 -6.17
C HIS A 34 6.15 -11.10 -7.38
N LEU A 35 7.10 -10.29 -7.86
CA LEU A 35 6.89 -9.50 -9.07
C LEU A 35 7.49 -10.21 -10.27
N SER A 36 6.73 -10.32 -11.35
CA SER A 36 7.15 -11.02 -12.58
C SER A 36 8.27 -10.33 -13.36
N LEU A 37 8.66 -9.11 -12.99
CA LEU A 37 9.64 -8.28 -13.69
C LEU A 37 10.61 -7.63 -12.69
N ASP A 38 11.91 -7.70 -13.00
CA ASP A 38 12.94 -6.94 -12.28
C ASP A 38 12.99 -5.50 -12.81
N CYS A 39 12.25 -4.61 -12.15
CA CYS A 39 12.08 -3.22 -12.57
C CYS A 39 13.07 -2.30 -11.87
N ARG A 40 13.46 -1.20 -12.53
CA ARG A 40 14.16 -0.07 -11.92
C ARG A 40 13.38 0.45 -10.71
N ARG A 41 14.10 0.92 -9.70
CA ARG A 41 13.54 1.35 -8.42
C ARG A 41 13.96 2.77 -8.07
N VAL A 42 13.06 3.50 -7.42
CA VAL A 42 13.32 4.79 -6.78
C VAL A 42 12.91 4.66 -5.32
N LEU A 43 13.84 4.88 -4.41
CA LEU A 43 13.60 4.89 -2.97
C LEU A 43 13.68 6.32 -2.45
N VAL A 44 12.55 6.88 -2.02
CA VAL A 44 12.48 8.21 -1.43
C VAL A 44 12.52 8.09 0.10
N CYS A 45 13.57 8.63 0.69
CA CYS A 45 13.67 8.83 2.13
C CYS A 45 13.13 10.22 2.48
N ASP A 46 11.91 10.25 3.04
CA ASP A 46 11.16 11.50 3.31
C ASP A 46 11.87 12.44 4.30
N GLY A 47 12.85 11.96 5.06
CA GLY A 47 13.58 12.78 6.03
C GLY A 47 12.92 12.77 7.41
N TYR A 48 13.44 13.61 8.30
CA TYR A 48 12.98 13.75 9.67
C TYR A 48 12.48 15.17 9.96
N ALA A 49 11.70 15.31 11.03
CA ALA A 49 11.11 16.57 11.45
C ALA A 49 12.17 17.46 12.13
N ARG A 50 12.03 18.78 11.96
CA ARG A 50 12.87 19.77 12.66
C ARG A 50 12.48 19.83 14.15
N GLU A 51 13.35 20.42 14.98
CA GLU A 51 13.12 20.52 16.44
C GLU A 51 11.82 21.25 16.81
N ASP A 52 11.38 22.20 15.98
CA ASP A 52 10.16 22.99 16.17
C ASP A 52 8.88 22.33 15.61
N GLU A 53 9.02 21.18 14.96
CA GLU A 53 7.91 20.45 14.35
C GLU A 53 7.32 19.37 15.28
N LYS A 54 6.19 18.80 14.84
CA LYS A 54 5.57 17.68 15.54
C LYS A 54 6.55 16.49 15.63
N PRO A 55 6.73 15.90 16.83
CA PRO A 55 7.56 14.72 17.03
C PRO A 55 7.17 13.57 16.10
N GLN A 56 8.19 12.88 15.61
CA GLN A 56 8.04 11.70 14.75
C GLN A 56 8.11 10.41 15.56
N LEU A 57 7.95 9.28 14.86
CA LEU A 57 7.92 7.96 15.48
C LEU A 57 9.31 7.42 15.84
N CYS A 58 10.38 8.00 15.28
CA CYS A 58 11.75 7.80 15.72
C CYS A 58 12.48 9.15 15.79
N GLY A 59 13.56 9.21 16.57
CA GLY A 59 14.41 10.39 16.64
C GLY A 59 15.31 10.55 15.40
N GLN A 60 15.95 11.71 15.30
CA GLN A 60 16.89 12.03 14.22
C GLN A 60 18.03 11.00 14.12
N GLU A 61 18.71 10.68 15.23
CA GLU A 61 19.81 9.71 15.26
C GLU A 61 19.41 8.34 14.69
N ALA A 62 18.23 7.84 15.09
CA ALA A 62 17.70 6.58 14.57
C ALA A 62 17.40 6.64 13.06
N TYR A 63 16.93 7.80 12.56
CA TYR A 63 16.69 7.99 11.14
C TYR A 63 17.99 8.12 10.33
N GLU A 64 19.00 8.82 10.86
CA GLU A 64 20.33 8.91 10.26
C GLU A 64 21.03 7.55 10.19
N GLY A 65 20.87 6.72 11.23
CA GLY A 65 21.29 5.32 11.19
C GLY A 65 20.56 4.53 10.11
N PHE A 66 19.25 4.73 9.94
CA PHE A 66 18.50 4.14 8.82
C PHE A 66 19.05 4.58 7.45
N LEU A 67 19.36 5.87 7.26
CA LEU A 67 19.95 6.37 6.02
C LEU A 67 21.32 5.76 5.73
N SER A 68 22.12 5.49 6.78
CA SER A 68 23.41 4.82 6.65
C SER A 68 23.23 3.38 6.19
N ASN A 69 22.26 2.66 6.78
CA ASN A 69 21.92 1.31 6.37
C ASN A 69 21.35 1.25 4.94
N VAL A 70 20.59 2.26 4.50
CA VAL A 70 20.11 2.35 3.10
C VAL A 70 21.28 2.43 2.11
N GLU A 71 22.33 3.21 2.41
CA GLU A 71 23.51 3.28 1.55
C GLU A 71 24.30 1.98 1.57
N GLU A 72 24.38 1.29 2.70
CA GLU A 72 24.99 -0.03 2.78
C GLU A 72 24.25 -1.04 1.91
N LEU A 73 22.92 -1.15 2.05
CA LEU A 73 22.09 -2.02 1.21
C LEU A 73 22.22 -1.69 -0.29
N ARG A 74 22.41 -0.42 -0.63
CA ARG A 74 22.66 0.01 -2.01
C ARG A 74 24.03 -0.47 -2.47
N ALA A 75 25.07 -0.31 -1.65
CA ALA A 75 26.43 -0.70 -1.97
C ALA A 75 26.61 -2.22 -2.09
N THR A 76 25.88 -3.00 -1.30
CA THR A 76 25.85 -4.48 -1.37
C THR A 76 24.97 -5.01 -2.50
N GLY A 77 24.19 -4.15 -3.17
CA GLY A 77 23.29 -4.52 -4.25
C GLY A 77 21.97 -5.14 -3.80
N GLU A 78 21.69 -5.18 -2.49
CA GLU A 78 20.44 -5.72 -1.93
C GLU A 78 19.19 -4.93 -2.37
N LEU A 79 19.35 -3.66 -2.77
CA LEU A 79 18.27 -2.84 -3.34
C LEU A 79 18.09 -3.04 -4.86
N GLY A 80 18.97 -3.80 -5.52
CA GLY A 80 19.11 -3.90 -6.99
C GLY A 80 19.30 -2.54 -7.69
N ASP A 81 18.77 -2.37 -8.91
CA ASP A 81 18.83 -1.08 -9.63
C ASP A 81 17.93 -0.04 -8.95
N CYS A 82 18.48 0.62 -7.93
CA CYS A 82 17.76 1.55 -7.07
C CYS A 82 18.44 2.91 -7.01
N THR A 83 17.69 3.95 -7.37
CA THR A 83 18.06 5.34 -7.10
C THR A 83 17.52 5.75 -5.74
N VAL A 84 18.39 6.24 -4.86
CA VAL A 84 18.01 6.69 -3.52
C VAL A 84 17.93 8.22 -3.50
N LEU A 85 16.74 8.75 -3.22
CA LEU A 85 16.48 10.19 -3.05
C LEU A 85 16.30 10.49 -1.57
N LYS A 86 17.18 11.33 -1.01
CA LYS A 86 17.11 11.77 0.39
C LYS A 86 16.56 13.19 0.46
N LEU A 87 15.41 13.37 1.09
CA LEU A 87 14.84 14.69 1.32
C LEU A 87 15.44 15.31 2.59
N GLY A 88 15.67 16.63 2.56
CA GLY A 88 16.35 17.35 3.65
C GLY A 88 15.50 17.57 4.92
N HIS A 89 14.19 17.32 4.85
CA HIS A 89 13.26 17.43 5.97
C HIS A 89 12.00 16.61 5.66
N CYS A 90 11.24 16.21 6.68
CA CYS A 90 10.00 15.44 6.52
C CYS A 90 8.90 16.26 5.85
N HIS A 91 8.55 15.90 4.61
CA HIS A 91 7.45 16.53 3.89
C HIS A 91 6.14 15.76 4.08
N GLY A 92 6.23 14.44 4.31
CA GLY A 92 5.11 13.51 4.34
C GLY A 92 4.85 12.84 2.99
N TYR A 93 4.04 11.79 3.02
CA TYR A 93 3.88 10.85 1.91
C TYR A 93 3.54 11.52 0.55
N GLY A 94 2.58 12.45 0.49
CA GLY A 94 2.16 13.05 -0.78
C GLY A 94 3.27 13.82 -1.49
N LEU A 95 4.10 14.56 -0.73
CA LEU A 95 5.22 15.33 -1.28
C LEU A 95 6.45 14.45 -1.53
N ALA A 96 6.70 13.44 -0.70
CA ALA A 96 7.72 12.42 -0.97
C ALA A 96 7.42 11.64 -2.26
N LEU A 97 6.15 11.28 -2.47
CA LEU A 97 5.68 10.66 -3.71
C LEU A 97 5.91 11.58 -4.91
N ALA A 98 5.57 12.87 -4.80
CA ALA A 98 5.80 13.85 -5.87
C ALA A 98 7.30 14.00 -6.22
N ALA A 99 8.17 14.06 -5.20
CA ALA A 99 9.61 14.13 -5.40
C ALA A 99 10.14 12.87 -6.10
N GLY A 100 9.66 11.69 -5.70
CA GLY A 100 10.02 10.44 -6.36
C GLY A 100 9.52 10.33 -7.79
N LEU A 101 8.30 10.79 -8.08
CA LEU A 101 7.73 10.80 -9.43
C LEU A 101 8.54 11.69 -10.40
N ALA A 102 9.22 12.73 -9.90
CA ALA A 102 10.11 13.55 -10.73
C ALA A 102 11.34 12.76 -11.24
N GLU A 103 11.71 11.67 -10.57
CA GLU A 103 12.80 10.76 -10.98
C GLU A 103 12.32 9.60 -11.87
N VAL A 104 11.01 9.50 -12.13
CA VAL A 104 10.40 8.42 -12.92
C VAL A 104 10.23 8.87 -14.37
N SER A 105 10.93 8.19 -15.29
CA SER A 105 10.82 8.41 -16.75
C SER A 105 10.03 7.32 -17.48
N SER A 106 9.69 6.23 -16.81
CA SER A 106 8.93 5.12 -17.37
C SER A 106 7.45 5.47 -17.53
N GLU A 107 6.73 4.70 -18.36
CA GLU A 107 5.31 4.97 -18.64
C GLU A 107 4.42 4.66 -17.43
N PHE A 108 4.78 3.64 -16.65
CA PHE A 108 4.05 3.21 -15.48
C PHE A 108 4.91 3.27 -14.22
N VAL A 109 4.25 3.51 -13.10
CA VAL A 109 4.84 3.50 -11.77
C VAL A 109 4.10 2.51 -10.89
N LEU A 110 4.84 1.62 -10.23
CA LEU A 110 4.33 0.81 -9.13
C LEU A 110 4.64 1.55 -7.82
N VAL A 111 3.63 2.21 -7.25
CA VAL A 111 3.79 2.99 -6.02
C VAL A 111 3.66 2.08 -4.81
N VAL A 112 4.61 2.14 -3.89
CA VAL A 112 4.66 1.28 -2.69
C VAL A 112 5.12 2.11 -1.48
N GLN A 113 4.45 2.00 -0.33
CA GLN A 113 5.03 2.51 0.92
C GLN A 113 5.86 1.41 1.58
N HIS A 114 6.91 1.80 2.30
CA HIS A 114 7.92 0.86 2.81
C HIS A 114 7.40 -0.31 3.66
N ASP A 115 6.22 -0.19 4.28
CA ASP A 115 5.63 -1.19 5.16
C ASP A 115 4.54 -2.04 4.50
N TRP A 116 4.50 -2.07 3.16
CA TRP A 116 3.67 -2.98 2.37
C TRP A 116 4.48 -4.08 1.68
N LEU A 117 4.19 -5.34 2.01
CA LEU A 117 4.80 -6.50 1.37
C LEU A 117 3.89 -7.08 0.29
N PHE A 118 4.49 -7.65 -0.76
CA PHE A 118 3.80 -8.59 -1.64
C PHE A 118 3.84 -9.99 -1.02
N VAL A 119 2.71 -10.69 -1.04
CA VAL A 119 2.55 -12.04 -0.46
C VAL A 119 1.99 -13.05 -1.46
N LYS A 120 1.72 -12.61 -2.68
CA LYS A 120 1.28 -13.42 -3.81
C LYS A 120 1.84 -12.83 -5.10
N ASP A 121 2.04 -13.69 -6.08
CA ASP A 121 2.62 -13.31 -7.36
C ASP A 121 1.73 -12.31 -8.11
N VAL A 122 2.38 -11.33 -8.72
CA VAL A 122 1.77 -10.28 -9.52
C VAL A 122 2.43 -10.28 -10.89
N ASP A 123 1.63 -10.61 -11.90
CA ASP A 123 2.03 -10.51 -13.29
C ASP A 123 1.92 -9.05 -13.77
N LEU A 124 3.01 -8.31 -13.61
CA LEU A 124 3.12 -6.92 -14.06
C LEU A 124 3.00 -6.81 -15.58
N THR A 125 3.37 -7.85 -16.32
CA THR A 125 3.26 -7.88 -17.79
C THR A 125 1.81 -7.87 -18.21
N SER A 126 0.99 -8.75 -17.64
CA SER A 126 -0.44 -8.79 -17.93
C SER A 126 -1.18 -7.52 -17.49
N LEU A 127 -0.77 -6.92 -16.36
CA LEU A 127 -1.34 -5.65 -15.90
C LEU A 127 -1.09 -4.52 -16.90
N VAL A 128 0.14 -4.37 -17.38
CA VAL A 128 0.48 -3.37 -18.41
C VAL A 128 -0.30 -3.63 -19.71
N ALA A 129 -0.41 -4.89 -20.15
CA ALA A 129 -1.20 -5.24 -21.34
C ALA A 129 -2.67 -4.81 -21.20
N ALA A 130 -3.26 -5.03 -20.02
CA ALA A 130 -4.62 -4.60 -19.74
C ALA A 130 -4.78 -3.08 -19.75
N MET A 131 -3.81 -2.33 -19.21
CA MET A 131 -3.84 -0.88 -19.28
C MET A 131 -3.65 -0.35 -20.70
N ASP A 132 -2.83 -1.00 -21.53
CA ASP A 132 -2.60 -0.61 -22.93
C ASP A 132 -3.81 -0.87 -23.83
N SER A 133 -4.49 -2.00 -23.62
CA SER A 133 -5.70 -2.35 -24.38
C SER A 133 -6.91 -1.50 -23.99
N ASP A 134 -6.87 -0.84 -22.83
CA ASP A 134 -7.96 -0.02 -22.31
C ASP A 134 -7.44 1.27 -21.65
N ALA A 135 -7.39 2.35 -22.43
CA ALA A 135 -6.91 3.65 -21.99
C ALA A 135 -7.74 4.27 -20.83
N ALA A 136 -8.94 3.75 -20.54
CA ALA A 136 -9.70 4.18 -19.37
C ALA A 136 -9.14 3.63 -18.05
N VAL A 137 -8.32 2.58 -18.10
CA VAL A 137 -7.63 2.02 -16.93
C VAL A 137 -6.34 2.81 -16.68
N LYS A 138 -6.36 3.64 -15.63
CA LYS A 138 -5.25 4.54 -15.27
C LYS A 138 -4.51 4.07 -14.02
N TYR A 139 -5.19 3.31 -13.17
CA TYR A 139 -4.72 2.83 -11.88
C TYR A 139 -5.26 1.42 -11.65
N ILE A 140 -4.38 0.49 -11.25
CA ILE A 140 -4.72 -0.85 -10.81
C ILE A 140 -4.15 -1.09 -9.40
N GLY A 141 -5.04 -1.11 -8.40
CA GLY A 141 -4.74 -1.41 -7.01
C GLY A 141 -4.56 -2.90 -6.75
N MET A 142 -3.61 -3.22 -5.88
CA MET A 142 -3.39 -4.58 -5.39
C MET A 142 -4.32 -4.87 -4.20
N GLN A 143 -4.91 -6.06 -4.17
CA GLN A 143 -5.83 -6.44 -3.10
C GLN A 143 -5.09 -6.72 -1.80
N SER A 144 -5.56 -6.13 -0.71
CA SER A 144 -5.19 -6.54 0.64
C SER A 144 -6.37 -7.23 1.33
N LEU A 145 -6.16 -7.85 2.49
CA LEU A 145 -7.26 -8.43 3.28
C LEU A 145 -8.40 -7.43 3.53
N THR A 146 -8.08 -6.13 3.64
CA THR A 146 -9.07 -5.07 3.85
C THR A 146 -9.74 -4.59 2.57
N THR A 147 -9.42 -5.09 1.38
CA THR A 147 -10.18 -4.82 0.14
C THR A 147 -10.84 -6.07 -0.45
N LEU A 148 -10.64 -7.25 0.15
CA LEU A 148 -11.46 -8.42 -0.17
C LEU A 148 -12.95 -8.12 0.08
N GLY A 149 -13.80 -8.55 -0.86
CA GLY A 149 -15.24 -8.28 -0.84
C GLY A 149 -15.60 -6.79 -1.03
N TYR A 150 -14.78 -6.02 -1.75
CA TYR A 150 -14.97 -4.58 -1.96
C TYR A 150 -16.38 -4.23 -2.46
N ALA A 151 -16.88 -4.93 -3.48
CA ALA A 151 -18.22 -4.71 -4.04
C ALA A 151 -19.32 -4.82 -2.98
N ARG A 152 -19.28 -5.89 -2.19
CA ARG A 152 -20.23 -6.12 -1.08
C ARG A 152 -20.16 -4.99 -0.06
N ARG A 153 -18.96 -4.47 0.25
CA ARG A 153 -18.80 -3.35 1.17
C ARG A 153 -19.40 -2.05 0.63
N MET A 154 -19.19 -1.75 -0.65
CA MET A 154 -19.78 -0.55 -1.26
C MET A 154 -21.30 -0.59 -1.19
N GLN A 155 -21.88 -1.76 -1.49
CA GLN A 155 -23.32 -1.97 -1.39
C GLN A 155 -23.84 -1.81 0.04
N LEU A 156 -23.18 -2.42 1.04
CA LEU A 156 -23.69 -2.42 2.42
C LEU A 156 -23.49 -1.08 3.13
N ARG A 157 -22.38 -0.39 2.88
CA ARG A 157 -22.01 0.83 3.60
C ARG A 157 -22.52 2.10 2.93
N TYR A 158 -22.61 2.11 1.61
CA TYR A 158 -22.91 3.30 0.83
C TYR A 158 -24.10 3.10 -0.11
N SER A 159 -24.72 1.92 -0.12
CA SER A 159 -25.82 1.58 -1.03
C SER A 159 -25.45 1.73 -2.52
N LEU A 160 -24.16 1.65 -2.84
CA LEU A 160 -23.64 1.72 -4.21
C LEU A 160 -23.41 0.33 -4.77
N ARG A 161 -24.05 0.04 -5.92
CA ARG A 161 -23.67 -1.09 -6.77
C ARG A 161 -22.49 -0.65 -7.63
N LEU A 162 -21.43 -1.44 -7.64
CA LEU A 162 -20.30 -1.16 -8.52
C LEU A 162 -20.72 -1.30 -10.00
N PRO A 163 -20.12 -0.52 -10.90
CA PRO A 163 -20.16 -0.84 -12.32
C PRO A 163 -19.61 -2.25 -12.59
N PRO A 164 -19.91 -2.84 -13.76
CA PRO A 164 -19.39 -4.15 -14.15
C PRO A 164 -17.86 -4.21 -14.09
N ALA A 165 -17.33 -5.38 -13.71
CA ALA A 165 -15.89 -5.63 -13.82
C ALA A 165 -15.49 -5.71 -15.30
N ARG A 166 -14.27 -5.26 -15.61
CA ARG A 166 -13.69 -5.40 -16.95
C ARG A 166 -12.83 -6.67 -16.99
N GLU A 167 -13.11 -7.53 -17.96
CA GLU A 167 -12.33 -8.73 -18.22
C GLU A 167 -11.35 -8.45 -19.36
N VAL A 168 -10.07 -8.27 -19.05
CA VAL A 168 -9.06 -7.83 -20.01
C VAL A 168 -7.80 -8.67 -19.83
N HIS A 169 -7.34 -9.33 -20.90
CA HIS A 169 -6.17 -10.22 -20.85
C HIS A 169 -6.21 -11.27 -19.73
N GLY A 170 -7.40 -11.81 -19.43
CA GLY A 170 -7.59 -12.80 -18.35
C GLY A 170 -7.53 -12.22 -16.94
N LEU A 171 -7.44 -10.90 -16.82
CA LEU A 171 -7.54 -10.17 -15.56
C LEU A 171 -8.96 -9.67 -15.35
N ARG A 172 -9.44 -9.82 -14.13
CA ARG A 172 -10.72 -9.26 -13.67
C ARG A 172 -10.47 -7.94 -12.95
N LEU A 173 -10.77 -6.83 -13.62
CA LEU A 173 -10.60 -5.48 -13.10
C LEU A 173 -11.89 -4.95 -12.49
N VAL A 174 -11.96 -4.89 -11.17
CA VAL A 174 -13.15 -4.43 -10.42
C VAL A 174 -13.07 -2.92 -10.18
N PRO A 175 -14.10 -2.13 -10.53
CA PRO A 175 -14.13 -0.70 -10.25
C PRO A 175 -13.84 -0.36 -8.79
N GLN A 176 -12.88 0.53 -8.57
CA GLN A 176 -12.48 1.04 -7.26
C GLN A 176 -12.98 2.48 -7.12
N LEU A 177 -13.99 2.70 -6.26
CA LEU A 177 -14.60 4.02 -6.02
C LEU A 177 -13.91 4.84 -4.92
N LEU A 178 -12.94 4.26 -4.22
CA LEU A 178 -12.17 4.91 -3.16
C LEU A 178 -10.69 4.84 -3.51
N TRP A 179 -9.98 5.96 -3.46
CA TRP A 179 -8.53 5.94 -3.63
C TRP A 179 -7.88 5.29 -2.42
N TYR A 180 -6.83 4.50 -2.63
CA TYR A 180 -6.07 3.88 -1.55
C TYR A 180 -4.58 4.10 -1.76
N ASP A 181 -3.87 4.52 -0.72
CA ASP A 181 -2.41 4.62 -0.71
C ASP A 181 -1.74 3.24 -0.45
N LYS A 182 -2.32 2.19 -1.03
CA LYS A 182 -1.82 0.80 -1.04
C LYS A 182 -0.96 0.57 -2.28
N PRO A 183 -0.19 -0.53 -2.37
CA PRO A 183 0.52 -0.85 -3.60
C PRO A 183 -0.40 -0.87 -4.81
N HIS A 184 -0.01 -0.16 -5.86
CA HIS A 184 -0.79 -0.04 -7.08
C HIS A 184 0.08 0.34 -8.29
N LEU A 185 -0.29 -0.17 -9.45
CA LEU A 185 0.29 0.22 -10.74
C LEU A 185 -0.50 1.42 -11.28
N CYS A 186 0.17 2.47 -11.72
CA CYS A 186 -0.46 3.67 -12.25
C CYS A 186 0.25 4.16 -13.50
N ARG A 187 -0.48 4.78 -14.44
CA ARG A 187 0.14 5.57 -15.51
C ARG A 187 0.82 6.77 -14.89
N CYS A 188 2.11 6.98 -15.16
CA CYS A 188 2.85 8.13 -14.63
C CYS A 188 2.15 9.45 -14.94
N LYS A 189 1.65 9.59 -16.18
CA LYS A 189 0.86 10.77 -16.61
C LYS A 189 -0.39 11.02 -15.78
N HIS A 190 -1.08 9.97 -15.33
CA HIS A 190 -2.25 10.16 -14.49
C HIS A 190 -1.87 10.82 -13.16
N TYR A 191 -0.74 10.44 -12.59
CA TYR A 191 -0.21 11.11 -11.40
C TYR A 191 0.22 12.56 -11.68
N THR A 192 1.05 12.77 -12.70
CA THR A 192 1.69 14.07 -12.94
C THR A 192 0.75 15.12 -13.53
N GLU A 193 -0.23 14.71 -14.33
CA GLU A 193 -1.13 15.62 -15.05
C GLU A 193 -2.52 15.75 -14.39
N VAL A 194 -2.91 14.80 -13.53
CA VAL A 194 -4.25 14.79 -12.90
C VAL A 194 -4.15 14.78 -11.38
N VAL A 195 -3.64 13.71 -10.77
CA VAL A 195 -3.72 13.50 -9.31
C VAL A 195 -2.98 14.60 -8.54
N LEU A 196 -1.72 14.87 -8.87
CA LEU A 196 -0.93 15.87 -8.14
C LEU A 196 -1.45 17.31 -8.38
N PRO A 197 -1.75 17.75 -9.62
CA PRO A 197 -2.33 19.07 -9.86
C PRO A 197 -3.68 19.29 -9.16
N GLU A 198 -4.57 18.30 -9.18
CA GLU A 198 -5.90 18.41 -8.57
C GLU A 198 -5.82 18.37 -7.03
N ALA A 199 -5.01 17.47 -6.46
CA ALA A 199 -4.91 17.30 -5.01
C ALA A 199 -4.36 18.53 -4.27
N LYS A 200 -3.46 19.30 -4.91
CA LYS A 200 -2.71 20.41 -4.32
C LYS A 200 -2.08 20.02 -2.97
N MET A 201 -1.12 19.09 -3.01
CA MET A 201 -0.50 18.52 -1.81
C MET A 201 0.20 19.56 -0.94
N GLY A 202 -0.18 19.61 0.33
CA GLY A 202 0.57 20.28 1.40
C GLY A 202 1.43 19.33 2.23
N LEU A 203 2.08 19.89 3.26
CA LEU A 203 2.87 19.13 4.21
C LEU A 203 2.02 18.09 4.96
N ARG A 204 2.53 16.86 5.02
CA ARG A 204 1.93 15.71 5.74
C ARG A 204 0.55 15.29 5.22
N GLU A 205 0.22 15.71 4.01
CA GLU A 205 -0.97 15.26 3.28
C GLU A 205 -0.67 14.06 2.38
N ASN A 206 -1.72 13.46 1.83
CA ASN A 206 -1.62 12.29 0.98
C ASN A 206 -2.70 12.25 -0.12
N PRO A 207 -2.44 11.53 -1.24
CA PRO A 207 -3.40 11.32 -2.32
C PRO A 207 -4.73 10.73 -1.85
N GLU A 208 -4.74 9.73 -0.98
CA GLU A 208 -5.96 9.11 -0.48
C GLU A 208 -6.94 10.12 0.11
N ARG A 209 -6.45 11.09 0.88
CA ARG A 209 -7.28 12.15 1.43
C ARG A 209 -7.59 13.24 0.41
N ARG A 210 -6.55 13.86 -0.18
CA ARG A 210 -6.69 15.09 -0.97
C ARG A 210 -7.35 14.89 -2.32
N TYR A 211 -7.01 13.77 -2.98
CA TYR A 211 -7.61 13.40 -4.25
C TYR A 211 -8.79 12.45 -4.04
N GLY A 212 -8.59 11.39 -3.25
CA GLY A 212 -9.60 10.37 -3.01
C GLY A 212 -10.83 10.87 -2.26
N VAL A 213 -10.64 11.30 -1.01
CA VAL A 213 -11.77 11.66 -0.12
C VAL A 213 -12.37 13.02 -0.44
N GLU A 214 -11.54 14.01 -0.74
CA GLU A 214 -12.00 15.40 -0.86
C GLU A 214 -12.52 15.74 -2.27
N GLN A 215 -12.16 14.96 -3.30
CA GLN A 215 -12.52 15.27 -4.69
C GLN A 215 -13.26 14.12 -5.38
N MET A 216 -12.61 12.95 -5.47
CA MET A 216 -13.14 11.79 -6.19
C MET A 216 -14.41 11.24 -5.51
N TRP A 217 -14.35 11.04 -4.20
CA TRP A 217 -15.43 10.37 -3.46
C TRP A 217 -16.77 11.12 -3.48
N PRO A 218 -16.85 12.45 -3.22
CA PRO A 218 -18.11 13.17 -3.28
C PRO A 218 -18.75 13.12 -4.67
N ARG A 219 -17.94 13.14 -5.74
CA ARG A 219 -18.44 13.08 -7.11
C ARG A 219 -19.01 11.70 -7.44
N LEU A 220 -18.29 10.64 -7.09
CA LEU A 220 -18.77 9.27 -7.30
C LEU A 220 -20.01 8.93 -6.45
N LEU A 221 -20.03 9.38 -5.20
CA LEU A 221 -21.16 9.13 -4.29
C LEU A 221 -22.47 9.75 -4.78
N HIS A 222 -22.40 10.85 -5.53
CA HIS A 222 -23.55 11.60 -6.02
C HIS A 222 -23.72 11.53 -7.54
N ALA A 223 -23.00 10.64 -8.22
CA ALA A 223 -23.08 10.48 -9.66
C ALA A 223 -24.43 9.90 -10.09
N GLU A 224 -25.09 10.53 -11.05
CA GLU A 224 -26.27 9.98 -11.73
C GLU A 224 -25.90 8.75 -12.56
N HIS A 225 -24.76 8.84 -13.27
CA HIS A 225 -24.17 7.77 -14.06
C HIS A 225 -22.83 7.36 -13.47
N LEU A 226 -22.87 6.49 -12.45
CA LEU A 226 -21.69 6.08 -11.68
C LEU A 226 -20.57 5.49 -12.54
N GLU A 227 -20.89 4.69 -13.55
CA GLU A 227 -19.89 4.10 -14.45
C GLU A 227 -19.15 5.17 -15.25
N GLU A 228 -19.88 6.10 -15.86
CA GLU A 228 -19.27 7.18 -16.64
C GLU A 228 -18.39 8.08 -15.77
N GLU A 229 -18.87 8.48 -14.59
CA GLU A 229 -18.09 9.30 -13.66
C GLU A 229 -16.86 8.53 -13.13
N HIS A 230 -16.97 7.22 -12.88
CA HIS A 230 -15.85 6.37 -12.46
C HIS A 230 -14.74 6.31 -13.51
N LEU A 231 -15.07 6.21 -14.80
CA LEU A 231 -14.07 6.13 -15.88
C LEU A 231 -13.23 7.41 -16.03
N ARG A 232 -13.68 8.54 -15.47
CA ARG A 232 -12.87 9.77 -15.39
C ARG A 232 -11.65 9.57 -14.48
N TYR A 233 -11.79 8.78 -13.42
CA TYR A 233 -10.69 8.41 -12.51
C TYR A 233 -9.95 7.17 -12.97
N GLY A 234 -10.65 6.19 -13.56
CA GLY A 234 -10.01 5.01 -14.15
C GLY A 234 -9.31 4.10 -13.14
N THR A 235 -9.84 4.03 -11.92
CA THR A 235 -9.28 3.29 -10.78
C THR A 235 -9.91 1.91 -10.64
N PHE A 236 -9.12 0.85 -10.70
CA PHE A 236 -9.59 -0.53 -10.59
C PHE A 236 -8.78 -1.32 -9.58
N PHE A 237 -9.32 -2.41 -9.05
CA PHE A 237 -8.54 -3.47 -8.41
C PHE A 237 -8.31 -4.61 -9.39
N CYS A 238 -7.13 -5.22 -9.36
CA CYS A 238 -6.95 -6.55 -9.92
C CYS A 238 -7.53 -7.57 -8.93
N ASP A 239 -8.70 -8.15 -9.26
CA ASP A 239 -9.39 -9.09 -8.38
C ASP A 239 -8.95 -10.53 -8.65
N VAL A 240 -8.10 -11.04 -7.75
CA VAL A 240 -7.59 -12.42 -7.79
C VAL A 240 -8.20 -13.29 -6.69
N GLY A 241 -9.26 -12.79 -6.01
CA GLY A 241 -9.96 -13.48 -4.94
C GLY A 241 -9.13 -13.71 -3.67
N ALA A 242 -7.95 -13.10 -3.54
CA ALA A 242 -7.00 -13.38 -2.47
C ALA A 242 -6.21 -12.12 -2.07
N GLU A 243 -5.63 -12.14 -0.87
CA GLU A 243 -4.69 -11.11 -0.46
C GLU A 243 -3.40 -11.20 -1.30
N VAL A 244 -3.06 -10.08 -1.96
CA VAL A 244 -1.84 -9.92 -2.77
C VAL A 244 -0.81 -9.10 -2.01
N VAL A 245 -1.28 -8.10 -1.26
CA VAL A 245 -0.41 -7.20 -0.50
C VAL A 245 -0.83 -7.12 0.95
N TYR A 246 0.16 -7.01 1.82
CA TYR A 246 0.02 -7.08 3.25
C TYR A 246 0.76 -5.94 3.95
N HIS A 247 0.12 -5.30 4.93
CA HIS A 247 0.65 -4.14 5.62
C HIS A 247 1.24 -4.53 6.97
N LEU A 248 2.57 -4.42 7.10
CA LEU A 248 3.30 -4.68 8.34
C LEU A 248 2.96 -3.69 9.46
N SER A 249 2.33 -2.56 9.12
CA SER A 249 2.03 -1.49 10.08
C SER A 249 3.30 -0.96 10.72
N GLY A 250 4.16 -0.28 9.95
CA GLY A 250 5.48 0.17 10.40
C GLY A 250 5.46 0.94 11.73
N ARG A 251 4.38 1.69 12.00
CA ARG A 251 4.13 2.38 13.29
C ARG A 251 4.04 1.48 14.52
N LYS A 252 3.84 0.18 14.33
CA LYS A 252 3.70 -0.83 15.37
C LYS A 252 4.87 -1.81 15.38
N VAL A 253 5.83 -1.71 14.48
CA VAL A 253 6.96 -2.63 14.44
C VAL A 253 8.17 -1.97 15.08
N ILE A 254 8.86 -2.68 15.96
CA ILE A 254 10.11 -2.24 16.60
C ILE A 254 11.27 -3.10 16.12
N ALA A 255 12.50 -2.59 16.24
CA ALA A 255 13.70 -3.41 16.02
C ALA A 255 13.80 -4.50 17.10
N ALA A 256 14.20 -5.70 16.70
CA ALA A 256 14.49 -6.82 17.58
C ALA A 256 15.87 -7.41 17.23
N PRO A 257 16.52 -8.16 18.14
CA PRO A 257 17.73 -8.91 17.80
C PRO A 257 17.46 -9.85 16.62
N GLU A 258 18.38 -9.90 15.66
CA GLU A 258 18.34 -10.88 14.58
C GLU A 258 18.66 -12.26 15.16
N ASN A 259 17.75 -13.23 14.99
CA ASN A 259 18.01 -14.65 15.27
C ASN A 259 18.27 -15.38 13.95
N GLU A 260 19.22 -16.31 13.92
CA GLU A 260 19.61 -17.10 12.74
C GLU A 260 18.49 -18.00 12.15
N ALA A 261 17.33 -18.08 12.79
CA ALA A 261 16.24 -19.00 12.43
C ALA A 261 14.97 -18.29 11.92
N LEU A 262 14.50 -18.77 10.76
CA LEU A 262 13.23 -18.53 10.04
C LEU A 262 13.12 -17.27 9.17
N MET A 263 13.55 -17.43 7.91
CA MET A 263 12.94 -16.83 6.70
C MET A 263 11.97 -17.82 6.02
N GLU A 264 11.41 -18.78 6.77
CA GLU A 264 10.45 -19.75 6.23
C GLU A 264 9.02 -19.34 6.58
N GLY A 265 8.26 -19.00 5.53
CA GLY A 265 6.81 -19.00 5.56
C GLY A 265 6.16 -17.74 6.14
N LEU A 266 6.05 -16.68 5.33
CA LEU A 266 4.91 -15.74 5.43
C LEU A 266 3.60 -16.41 4.95
N HIS A 267 3.39 -17.67 5.30
CA HIS A 267 2.19 -18.43 4.98
C HIS A 267 1.33 -18.49 6.23
N GLY A 268 0.39 -17.56 6.32
CA GLY A 268 -0.75 -17.67 7.23
C GLY A 268 -1.98 -17.38 6.42
N VAL A 269 -2.82 -18.38 6.13
CA VAL A 269 -4.18 -18.11 5.69
C VAL A 269 -4.87 -17.47 6.89
N ALA A 270 -5.45 -16.28 6.73
CA ALA A 270 -6.26 -15.69 7.79
C ALA A 270 -7.43 -16.64 8.05
N THR A 271 -7.40 -17.37 9.17
CA THR A 271 -8.56 -18.14 9.62
C THR A 271 -9.63 -17.16 10.11
N GLU A 272 -10.89 -17.52 9.94
CA GLU A 272 -12.05 -16.61 9.95
C GLU A 272 -12.30 -15.83 11.25
N THR A 273 -11.51 -16.08 12.30
CA THR A 273 -11.73 -15.63 13.67
C THR A 273 -10.76 -14.55 14.15
N GLU A 274 -9.70 -14.22 13.41
CA GLU A 274 -8.67 -13.26 13.88
C GLU A 274 -8.92 -11.82 13.42
N THR A 275 -8.70 -10.84 14.30
CA THR A 275 -8.71 -9.43 13.90
C THR A 275 -7.53 -9.14 12.97
N PHE A 276 -7.67 -8.21 12.00
CA PHE A 276 -6.57 -7.79 11.11
C PHE A 276 -5.28 -7.43 11.87
N THR A 277 -5.41 -6.85 13.07
CA THR A 277 -4.25 -6.53 13.91
C THR A 277 -3.61 -7.77 14.54
N ALA A 278 -4.37 -8.83 14.82
CA ALA A 278 -3.85 -10.11 15.32
C ALA A 278 -3.15 -10.90 14.22
N VAL A 279 -3.75 -11.00 13.03
CA VAL A 279 -3.08 -11.60 11.86
C VAL A 279 -1.80 -10.83 11.52
N ALA A 280 -1.85 -9.50 11.59
CA ALA A 280 -0.68 -8.69 11.31
C ALA A 280 0.43 -8.84 12.37
N ALA A 281 0.03 -8.96 13.64
CA ALA A 281 0.92 -9.24 14.75
C ALA A 281 1.61 -10.61 14.59
N ALA A 282 0.85 -11.68 14.34
CA ALA A 282 1.37 -13.03 14.15
C ALA A 282 2.37 -13.10 12.99
N ARG A 283 2.05 -12.48 11.85
CA ARG A 283 2.96 -12.44 10.68
C ARG A 283 4.22 -11.62 10.92
N THR A 284 4.14 -10.53 11.70
CA THR A 284 5.32 -9.73 12.06
C THR A 284 6.29 -10.52 12.94
N MET A 285 5.79 -11.43 13.80
CA MET A 285 6.63 -12.30 14.62
C MET A 285 7.45 -13.32 13.80
N HIS A 286 7.08 -13.57 12.54
CA HIS A 286 7.83 -14.45 11.64
C HIS A 286 8.97 -13.74 10.89
N LEU A 287 9.15 -12.42 11.08
CA LEU A 287 10.26 -11.67 10.48
C LEU A 287 11.39 -11.51 11.51
N SER A 288 12.48 -12.26 11.33
CA SER A 288 13.69 -12.11 12.15
C SER A 288 14.19 -10.67 12.11
N GLY A 289 14.53 -10.10 13.28
CA GLY A 289 14.98 -8.71 13.42
C GLY A 289 13.86 -7.66 13.57
N LEU A 290 12.59 -8.07 13.53
CA LEU A 290 11.43 -7.22 13.83
C LEU A 290 10.61 -7.80 15.00
N GLY A 291 10.04 -6.91 15.80
CA GLY A 291 9.20 -7.27 16.94
C GLY A 291 7.94 -6.42 17.04
N LEU A 292 7.03 -6.83 17.92
CA LEU A 292 5.88 -6.03 18.32
C LEU A 292 6.16 -5.32 19.64
N PRO A 293 5.62 -4.10 19.86
CA PRO A 293 5.63 -3.48 21.17
C PRO A 293 4.91 -4.38 22.16
N GLY A 294 5.42 -4.43 23.40
CA GLY A 294 4.87 -5.26 24.48
C GLY A 294 3.35 -5.14 24.66
N PRO A 295 2.71 -6.14 25.28
CA PRO A 295 1.25 -6.27 25.30
C PRO A 295 0.57 -4.98 25.79
N LYS A 296 -0.21 -4.32 24.92
CA LYS A 296 -1.06 -3.21 25.31
C LYS A 296 -2.27 -3.75 26.09
N ARG A 297 -2.68 -3.05 27.15
CA ARG A 297 -3.90 -3.39 27.93
C ARG A 297 -5.09 -3.61 26.98
N PRO A 298 -5.90 -4.67 27.16
CA PRO A 298 -7.01 -4.97 26.27
C PRO A 298 -7.97 -3.79 26.18
N GLN A 299 -8.09 -3.18 24.99
CA GLN A 299 -9.11 -2.19 24.74
C GLN A 299 -10.46 -2.91 24.70
N ARG A 300 -11.27 -2.73 25.76
CA ARG A 300 -12.55 -3.42 25.95
C ARG A 300 -13.67 -3.06 24.95
N ARG A 301 -13.44 -2.17 23.98
CA ARG A 301 -14.46 -1.78 22.99
C ARG A 301 -13.85 -1.45 21.63
N PHE A 302 -14.32 -2.14 20.60
CA PHE A 302 -14.08 -1.75 19.21
C PHE A 302 -14.81 -0.42 18.93
N LYS A 303 -14.06 0.68 18.84
CA LYS A 303 -14.62 2.02 18.59
C LYS A 303 -14.87 2.33 17.11
N GLY A 304 -14.44 1.43 16.21
CA GLY A 304 -14.56 1.60 14.77
C GLY A 304 -15.93 1.18 14.22
N HIS A 305 -16.10 1.40 12.92
CA HIS A 305 -17.16 0.77 12.14
C HIS A 305 -16.71 -0.62 11.67
N CYS A 306 -17.60 -1.59 11.75
CA CYS A 306 -17.40 -2.92 11.20
C CYS A 306 -17.13 -2.83 9.70
N TYR A 307 -16.04 -3.42 9.23
CA TYR A 307 -15.64 -3.39 7.82
C TYR A 307 -16.59 -4.17 6.90
N LEU A 308 -17.44 -5.04 7.47
CA LEU A 308 -18.36 -5.88 6.73
C LEU A 308 -19.74 -5.23 6.57
N CYS A 309 -20.36 -4.77 7.68
CA CYS A 309 -21.70 -4.17 7.66
C CYS A 309 -21.71 -2.64 7.82
N GLY A 310 -20.59 -2.00 8.13
CA GLY A 310 -20.51 -0.55 8.34
C GLY A 310 -21.04 -0.07 9.70
N GLN A 311 -21.58 -0.92 10.57
CA GLN A 311 -22.12 -0.50 11.88
C GLN A 311 -21.01 -0.29 12.93
N ARG A 312 -21.19 0.66 13.85
CA ARG A 312 -20.24 0.88 14.95
C ARG A 312 -20.33 -0.21 16.02
N GLY A 313 -19.22 -0.44 16.72
CA GLY A 313 -19.23 -1.19 17.98
C GLY A 313 -18.80 -2.66 17.88
N HIS A 314 -18.51 -3.16 16.68
CA HIS A 314 -18.01 -4.53 16.48
C HIS A 314 -17.06 -4.63 15.28
N SER A 315 -16.15 -5.61 15.30
CA SER A 315 -15.24 -5.94 14.19
C SER A 315 -15.92 -6.85 13.15
N LYS A 316 -15.29 -7.07 11.98
CA LYS A 316 -15.76 -8.04 10.95
C LYS A 316 -16.05 -9.42 11.55
N THR A 317 -15.19 -9.90 12.45
CA THR A 317 -15.27 -11.21 13.13
C THR A 317 -16.47 -11.38 14.05
N HIS A 318 -17.11 -10.27 14.44
CA HIS A 318 -18.31 -10.27 15.30
C HIS A 318 -19.51 -9.69 14.54
N CYS A 319 -19.45 -9.67 13.21
CA CYS A 319 -20.49 -9.11 12.37
C CYS A 319 -21.56 -10.16 12.09
N SER A 320 -22.82 -9.82 12.33
CA SER A 320 -23.97 -10.65 11.99
C SER A 320 -24.12 -10.95 10.50
N LEU A 321 -23.48 -10.14 9.64
CA LEU A 321 -23.45 -10.35 8.19
C LEU A 321 -22.27 -11.23 7.72
N GLN A 322 -21.47 -11.80 8.63
CA GLN A 322 -20.47 -12.78 8.27
C GLN A 322 -21.19 -14.07 7.87
N THR A 323 -21.20 -14.39 6.57
CA THR A 323 -21.55 -15.73 6.13
C THR A 323 -20.49 -16.65 6.71
N ARG A 324 -20.92 -17.61 7.54
CA ARG A 324 -20.11 -18.79 7.79
C ARG A 324 -20.15 -19.53 6.48
N ASP A 325 -19.04 -19.59 5.76
CA ASP A 325 -18.96 -20.51 4.65
C ASP A 325 -19.10 -21.90 5.30
N GLU A 326 -20.20 -22.59 4.98
CA GLU A 326 -20.39 -23.98 5.40
C GLU A 326 -19.32 -24.82 4.69
N GLU A 327 -18.59 -25.61 5.49
CA GLU A 327 -17.47 -26.49 5.12
C GLU A 327 -17.71 -27.34 3.86
#